data_AF-A0A4W3GST5-F1
#
_entry.id   AF-A0A4W3GST5-F1
#
_cell.length_a   1.000
_cell.length_b   1.000
_cell.length_c   1.000
_cell.angle_alpha   90.00
_cell.angle_beta   90.00
_cell.angle_gamma   90.00
#
_symmetry.space_group_name_H-M   'P 1'
#
loop_
_entity.id
_entity.type
_entity.pdbx_description
1 polymer ?
#
loop_
_entity_poly.entity_id
_entity_poly.type
_entity_poly.pdbx_seq_one_letter_code
_entity_poly.pdbx_strand_id
1 'polypeptide(L)'
;CLWDTAVRNCLPCFAYKIHSKSTLQYILGSALRCLKDMNLCWSEIKKKSHNIRVRLEALSDHSGKLQLSLQETIDWLTQKDEELSKQLPFSGDIDSVEQHSQFHTAFMEEVKAKGPFILATLDSAQAFLSQHPLEGAEEPAQNKDLSPKHRIQNMSRFIWKQANVSSEMWERLGARCIDRHRHIERTLDKLLELQGGMEEIGLALSQAEAVRESWEPVGDLFIDSLQEHIESTKMFKEELGTVKDGMKLADDLAHQLAISDVHLSTENSQHLEELGFRWKVLQTTIEERLKQLQDAHRDFGPGSQHFLSSKSNSKIV
;
A
#
# COMPACT_ATOMS: atom_id res chain seq x y z
N CYS A 1 -29.29 -51.89 -12.57
CA CYS A 1 -28.48 -52.86 -11.81
C CYS A 1 -29.09 -53.28 -10.47
N LEU A 2 -29.48 -52.38 -9.55
CA LEU A 2 -30.08 -52.79 -8.26
C LEU A 2 -31.52 -53.34 -8.33
N TRP A 3 -32.30 -52.96 -9.34
CA TRP A 3 -33.63 -53.53 -9.59
C TRP A 3 -33.58 -54.98 -10.09
N ASP A 4 -32.59 -55.29 -10.94
CA ASP A 4 -32.40 -56.64 -11.52
C ASP A 4 -32.03 -57.69 -10.47
N THR A 5 -31.21 -57.31 -9.48
CA THR A 5 -30.78 -58.24 -8.42
C THR A 5 -31.91 -58.53 -7.42
N ALA A 6 -32.76 -57.54 -7.09
CA ALA A 6 -33.90 -57.74 -6.20
C ALA A 6 -35.01 -58.59 -6.85
N VAL A 7 -35.26 -58.40 -8.15
CA VAL A 7 -36.27 -59.17 -8.89
C VAL A 7 -35.80 -60.62 -9.13
N ARG A 8 -34.52 -60.84 -9.46
CA ARG A 8 -33.97 -62.21 -9.65
C ARG A 8 -33.93 -63.04 -8.37
N ASN A 9 -33.67 -62.42 -7.22
CA ASN A 9 -33.67 -63.14 -5.93
C ASN A 9 -35.07 -63.54 -5.44
N CYS A 10 -36.15 -62.95 -6.00
CA CYS A 10 -37.53 -63.28 -5.64
C CYS A 10 -38.21 -64.30 -6.59
N LEU A 11 -37.55 -64.67 -7.69
CA LEU A 11 -38.11 -65.49 -8.77
C LEU A 11 -38.23 -67.02 -8.55
N PRO A 12 -37.83 -67.68 -7.43
CA PRO A 12 -38.08 -69.12 -7.28
C PRO A 12 -39.51 -69.52 -6.86
N CYS A 13 -40.46 -68.59 -6.68
CA CYS A 13 -41.75 -68.92 -6.05
C CYS A 13 -42.89 -69.34 -7.00
N PHE A 14 -42.71 -69.29 -8.32
CA PHE A 14 -43.84 -69.43 -9.27
C PHE A 14 -43.89 -70.74 -10.07
N ALA A 15 -43.46 -71.85 -9.49
CA ALA A 15 -43.67 -73.17 -10.09
C ALA A 15 -43.93 -74.26 -9.02
N TYR A 16 -45.15 -74.36 -8.49
CA TYR A 16 -45.58 -75.54 -7.73
C TYR A 16 -47.03 -75.94 -8.02
N LYS A 17 -47.23 -77.21 -8.40
CA LYS A 17 -48.51 -77.87 -8.64
C LYS A 17 -49.17 -78.15 -7.28
N ILE A 18 -50.30 -77.51 -6.97
CA ILE A 18 -50.89 -77.47 -5.62
C ILE A 18 -51.87 -78.63 -5.41
N HIS A 19 -51.59 -79.53 -4.45
CA HIS A 19 -52.47 -80.66 -4.08
C HIS A 19 -52.83 -80.73 -2.57
N SER A 20 -52.53 -79.72 -1.74
CA SER A 20 -52.92 -79.69 -0.31
C SER A 20 -53.11 -78.27 0.25
N LYS A 21 -54.09 -78.11 1.17
CA LYS A 21 -54.40 -76.88 1.92
C LYS A 21 -53.20 -76.36 2.75
N SER A 22 -52.34 -77.26 3.22
CA SER A 22 -51.10 -76.91 3.94
C SER A 22 -50.06 -76.23 3.04
N THR A 23 -49.97 -76.62 1.77
CA THR A 23 -49.08 -76.00 0.77
C THR A 23 -49.52 -74.57 0.45
N LEU A 24 -50.82 -74.33 0.30
CA LEU A 24 -51.37 -72.98 0.12
C LEU A 24 -51.07 -72.07 1.32
N GLN A 25 -51.24 -72.58 2.54
CA GLN A 25 -50.98 -71.80 3.76
C GLN A 25 -49.49 -71.45 3.94
N TYR A 26 -48.59 -72.36 3.52
CA TYR A 26 -47.15 -72.09 3.49
C TYR A 26 -46.77 -71.04 2.45
N ILE A 27 -47.32 -71.14 1.22
CA ILE A 27 -47.08 -70.17 0.14
C ILE A 27 -47.61 -68.78 0.53
N LEU A 28 -48.84 -68.69 1.07
CA LEU A 28 -49.42 -67.45 1.59
C LEU A 28 -48.59 -66.85 2.73
N GLY A 29 -48.15 -67.69 3.68
CA GLY A 29 -47.28 -67.26 4.78
C GLY A 29 -45.92 -66.76 4.29
N SER A 30 -45.34 -67.39 3.27
CA SER A 30 -44.09 -66.98 2.64
C SER A 30 -44.24 -65.67 1.87
N ALA A 31 -45.31 -65.52 1.08
CA ALA A 31 -45.63 -64.30 0.35
C ALA A 31 -45.88 -63.12 1.31
N LEU A 32 -46.59 -63.36 2.42
CA LEU A 32 -46.82 -62.34 3.45
C LEU A 32 -45.52 -61.89 4.13
N ARG A 33 -44.58 -62.82 4.38
CA ARG A 33 -43.24 -62.48 4.91
C ARG A 33 -42.45 -61.66 3.90
N CYS A 34 -42.39 -62.09 2.64
CA CYS A 34 -41.73 -61.35 1.57
C CYS A 34 -42.28 -59.92 1.43
N LEU A 35 -43.60 -59.75 1.51
CA LEU A 35 -44.25 -58.44 1.44
C LEU A 35 -43.90 -57.55 2.65
N LYS A 36 -43.74 -58.12 3.85
CA LYS A 36 -43.26 -57.39 5.03
C LYS A 36 -41.79 -56.96 4.88
N ASP A 37 -40.94 -57.84 4.38
CA ASP A 37 -39.51 -57.55 4.15
C ASP A 37 -39.33 -56.48 3.07
N MET A 38 -40.13 -56.53 2.00
CA MET A 38 -40.18 -55.49 0.97
C MET A 38 -40.64 -54.15 1.54
N ASN A 39 -41.66 -54.13 2.39
CA ASN A 39 -42.12 -52.91 3.05
C ASN A 39 -41.06 -52.32 4.00
N LEU A 40 -40.31 -53.16 4.71
CA LEU A 40 -39.21 -52.72 5.56
C LEU A 40 -38.08 -52.11 4.72
N CYS A 41 -37.64 -52.81 3.66
CA CYS A 41 -36.63 -52.33 2.73
C CYS A 41 -37.04 -51.01 2.06
N TRP A 42 -38.31 -50.88 1.68
CA TRP A 42 -38.88 -49.65 1.15
C TRP A 42 -38.85 -48.50 2.16
N SER A 43 -39.18 -48.76 3.43
CA SER A 43 -39.09 -47.78 4.51
C SER A 43 -37.66 -47.30 4.75
N GLU A 44 -36.69 -48.22 4.73
CA GLU A 44 -35.27 -47.88 4.84
C GLU A 44 -34.78 -47.04 3.67
N ILE A 45 -35.17 -47.38 2.44
CA ILE A 45 -34.84 -46.59 1.24
C ILE A 45 -35.44 -45.18 1.34
N LYS A 46 -36.70 -45.05 1.77
CA LYS A 46 -37.33 -43.74 2.01
C LYS A 46 -36.56 -42.92 3.04
N LYS A 47 -36.18 -43.53 4.17
CA LYS A 47 -35.39 -42.86 5.22
C LYS A 47 -34.02 -42.40 4.71
N LYS A 48 -33.31 -43.27 3.98
CA LYS A 48 -32.01 -42.94 3.35
C LYS A 48 -32.15 -41.82 2.32
N SER A 49 -33.16 -41.90 1.45
CA SER A 49 -33.44 -40.88 0.44
C SER A 49 -33.75 -39.52 1.07
N HIS A 50 -34.56 -39.49 2.12
CA HIS A 50 -34.85 -38.25 2.86
C HIS A 50 -33.59 -37.66 3.51
N ASN A 51 -32.76 -38.48 4.15
CA ASN A 51 -31.52 -38.02 4.75
C ASN A 51 -30.53 -37.45 3.71
N ILE A 52 -30.40 -38.09 2.55
CA ILE A 52 -29.58 -37.58 1.43
C ILE A 52 -30.12 -36.23 0.96
N ARG A 53 -31.44 -36.08 0.82
CA ARG A 53 -32.07 -34.82 0.41
C ARG A 53 -31.76 -33.67 1.39
N VAL A 54 -32.02 -33.89 2.68
CA VAL A 54 -31.77 -32.87 3.72
C VAL A 54 -30.29 -32.45 3.75
N ARG A 55 -29.36 -33.40 3.59
CA ARG A 55 -27.93 -33.10 3.51
C ARG A 55 -27.56 -32.28 2.28
N LEU A 56 -28.15 -32.59 1.12
CA LEU A 56 -27.91 -31.83 -0.12
C LEU A 56 -28.49 -30.42 -0.05
N GLU A 57 -29.67 -30.25 0.55
CA GLU A 57 -30.29 -28.94 0.78
C GLU A 57 -29.43 -28.09 1.73
N ALA A 58 -29.02 -28.64 2.88
CA ALA A 58 -28.14 -27.94 3.83
C ALA A 58 -26.79 -27.54 3.20
N LEU A 59 -26.20 -28.41 2.37
CA LEU A 59 -24.96 -28.12 1.64
C LEU A 59 -25.18 -27.02 0.59
N SER A 60 -26.29 -27.07 -0.14
CA SER A 60 -26.65 -26.04 -1.12
C SER A 60 -26.82 -24.68 -0.47
N ASP A 61 -27.51 -24.61 0.67
CA ASP A 61 -27.74 -23.36 1.41
C ASP A 61 -26.44 -22.80 1.98
N HIS A 62 -25.61 -23.65 2.58
CA HIS A 62 -24.33 -23.24 3.15
C HIS A 62 -23.35 -22.75 2.08
N SER A 63 -23.19 -23.51 0.99
CA SER A 63 -22.31 -23.14 -0.13
C SER A 63 -22.78 -21.87 -0.83
N GLY A 64 -24.09 -21.69 -1.03
CA GLY A 64 -24.64 -20.47 -1.62
C GLY A 64 -24.38 -19.23 -0.77
N LYS A 65 -24.54 -19.31 0.56
CA LYS A 65 -24.20 -18.20 1.46
C LYS A 65 -22.71 -17.85 1.42
N LEU A 66 -21.85 -18.87 1.44
CA LEU A 66 -20.40 -18.69 1.35
C LEU A 66 -19.97 -18.03 0.03
N GLN A 67 -20.56 -18.44 -1.10
CA GLN A 67 -20.31 -17.79 -2.39
C GLN A 67 -20.66 -16.31 -2.38
N LEU A 68 -21.81 -15.94 -1.78
CA LEU A 68 -22.20 -14.54 -1.65
C LEU A 68 -21.23 -13.75 -0.77
N SER A 69 -20.80 -14.31 0.37
CA SER A 69 -19.81 -13.66 1.25
C SER A 69 -18.45 -13.48 0.58
N LEU A 70 -18.00 -14.46 -0.22
CA LEU A 70 -16.77 -14.34 -1.02
C LEU A 70 -16.90 -13.25 -2.10
N GLN A 71 -18.04 -13.19 -2.78
CA GLN A 71 -18.29 -12.14 -3.78
C GLN A 71 -18.32 -10.75 -3.12
N GLU A 72 -19.01 -10.58 -1.98
CA GLU A 72 -19.02 -9.33 -1.22
C GLU A 72 -17.59 -8.91 -0.83
N THR A 73 -16.77 -9.88 -0.40
CA THR A 73 -15.37 -9.65 -0.05
C THR A 73 -14.59 -9.13 -1.25
N ILE A 74 -14.72 -9.76 -2.42
CA ILE A 74 -14.01 -9.34 -3.65
C ILE A 74 -14.48 -7.95 -4.12
N ASP A 75 -15.79 -7.70 -4.10
CA ASP A 75 -16.34 -6.42 -4.52
C ASP A 75 -15.83 -5.29 -3.63
N TRP A 76 -15.85 -5.50 -2.30
CA TRP A 76 -15.34 -4.53 -1.34
C TRP A 76 -13.82 -4.33 -1.47
N LEU A 77 -13.04 -5.41 -1.65
CA LEU A 77 -11.60 -5.33 -1.86
C LEU A 77 -11.26 -4.56 -3.14
N THR A 78 -11.99 -4.81 -4.22
CA THR A 78 -11.83 -4.10 -5.49
C THR A 78 -12.13 -2.62 -5.31
N GLN A 79 -13.24 -2.28 -4.66
CA GLN A 79 -13.59 -0.89 -4.36
C GLN A 79 -12.49 -0.19 -3.55
N LYS A 80 -11.93 -0.83 -2.52
CA LYS A 80 -10.88 -0.25 -1.68
C LYS A 80 -9.54 -0.13 -2.41
N ASP A 81 -9.22 -1.08 -3.28
CA ASP A 81 -8.03 -1.02 -4.14
C ASP A 81 -8.11 0.17 -5.12
N GLU A 82 -9.29 0.44 -5.66
CA GLU A 82 -9.56 1.62 -6.50
C GLU A 82 -9.52 2.93 -5.71
N GLU A 83 -10.14 2.97 -4.52
CA GLU A 83 -10.13 4.12 -3.63
C GLU A 83 -8.70 4.54 -3.26
N LEU A 84 -7.86 3.56 -2.89
CA LEU A 84 -6.45 3.78 -2.59
C LEU A 84 -5.65 4.29 -3.79
N SER A 85 -6.06 3.92 -5.02
CA SER A 85 -5.39 4.35 -6.26
C SER A 85 -5.76 5.77 -6.69
N LYS A 86 -6.97 6.24 -6.37
CA LYS A 86 -7.44 7.60 -6.71
C LYS A 86 -6.78 8.71 -5.89
N GLN A 87 -6.10 8.37 -4.81
CA GLN A 87 -5.48 9.29 -3.87
C GLN A 87 -4.16 9.92 -4.35
N LEU A 88 -3.78 9.76 -5.62
CA LEU A 88 -2.54 10.29 -6.22
C LEU A 88 -2.83 11.36 -7.29
N PRO A 89 -1.94 12.35 -7.51
CA PRO A 89 -0.68 12.63 -6.81
C PRO A 89 -0.85 13.53 -5.56
N PHE A 90 0.19 13.59 -4.72
CA PHE A 90 0.24 14.51 -3.57
C PHE A 90 0.62 15.92 -4.00
N SER A 91 0.01 16.93 -3.37
CA SER A 91 0.56 18.29 -3.39
C SER A 91 1.75 18.37 -2.43
N GLY A 92 2.84 19.04 -2.83
CA GLY A 92 4.07 19.17 -2.03
C GLY A 92 4.03 20.33 -1.02
N ASP A 93 2.94 20.40 -0.26
CA ASP A 93 2.78 21.24 0.93
C ASP A 93 2.42 20.39 2.15
N ILE A 94 2.83 20.85 3.32
CA ILE A 94 2.71 20.10 4.58
C ILE A 94 1.24 19.88 4.92
N ASP A 95 0.42 20.92 4.84
CA ASP A 95 -1.01 20.85 5.18
C ASP A 95 -1.75 19.79 4.35
N SER A 96 -1.51 19.74 3.04
CA SER A 96 -2.11 18.73 2.16
C SER A 96 -1.64 17.32 2.50
N VAL A 97 -0.36 17.13 2.82
CA VAL A 97 0.19 15.81 3.19
C VAL A 97 -0.33 15.36 4.56
N GLU A 98 -0.47 16.26 5.53
CA GLU A 98 -1.10 15.96 6.82
C GLU A 98 -2.57 15.60 6.67
N GLN A 99 -3.31 16.35 5.85
CA GLN A 99 -4.70 16.03 5.53
C GLN A 99 -4.80 14.63 4.90
N HIS A 100 -3.91 14.32 3.96
CA HIS A 100 -3.82 12.99 3.35
C HIS A 100 -3.51 11.91 4.38
N SER A 101 -2.59 12.17 5.32
CA SER A 101 -2.23 11.27 6.42
C SER A 101 -3.43 10.94 7.31
N GLN A 102 -4.25 11.94 7.64
CA GLN A 102 -5.48 11.76 8.42
C GLN A 102 -6.50 10.89 7.67
N PHE A 103 -6.73 11.17 6.39
CA PHE A 103 -7.61 10.34 5.56
C PHE A 103 -7.10 8.90 5.44
N HIS A 104 -5.80 8.70 5.25
CA HIS A 104 -5.21 7.37 5.13
C HIS A 104 -5.29 6.60 6.45
N THR A 105 -5.09 7.27 7.59
CA THR A 105 -5.30 6.66 8.92
C THR A 105 -6.74 6.17 9.09
N ALA A 106 -7.73 6.98 8.72
CA ALA A 106 -9.14 6.57 8.76
C ALA A 106 -9.43 5.39 7.81
N PHE A 107 -8.87 5.42 6.61
CA PHE A 107 -8.97 4.33 5.64
C PHE A 107 -8.39 3.01 6.18
N MET A 108 -7.21 3.05 6.81
CA MET A 108 -6.59 1.88 7.42
C MET A 108 -7.43 1.29 8.56
N GLU A 109 -8.06 2.14 9.38
CA GLU A 109 -8.97 1.65 10.42
C GLU A 109 -10.23 1.00 9.84
N GLU A 110 -10.77 1.51 8.73
CA GLU A 110 -11.87 0.84 8.01
C GLU A 110 -11.44 -0.53 7.47
N VAL A 111 -10.24 -0.61 6.86
CA VAL A 111 -9.70 -1.88 6.34
C VAL A 111 -9.51 -2.89 7.46
N LYS A 112 -8.92 -2.46 8.57
CA LYS A 112 -8.73 -3.26 9.78
C LYS A 112 -10.06 -3.72 10.39
N ALA A 113 -11.09 -2.88 10.39
CA ALA A 113 -12.42 -3.24 10.87
C ALA A 113 -13.10 -4.32 10.00
N LYS A 114 -12.87 -4.32 8.68
CA LYS A 114 -13.39 -5.37 7.77
C LYS A 114 -12.60 -6.68 7.86
N GLY A 115 -11.34 -6.64 8.31
CA GLY A 115 -10.44 -7.79 8.41
C GLY A 115 -11.03 -9.06 9.04
N PRO A 116 -11.64 -9.00 10.24
CA PRO A 116 -12.24 -10.18 10.88
C PRO A 116 -13.30 -10.88 10.04
N PHE A 117 -14.11 -10.12 9.29
CA PHE A 117 -15.13 -10.70 8.40
C PHE A 117 -14.50 -11.41 7.19
N ILE A 118 -13.47 -10.81 6.60
CA ILE A 118 -12.74 -11.39 5.47
C ILE A 118 -12.07 -12.70 5.89
N LEU A 119 -11.34 -12.69 7.01
CA LEU A 119 -10.68 -13.87 7.55
C LEU A 119 -11.68 -14.98 7.88
N ALA A 120 -12.80 -14.67 8.54
CA ALA A 120 -13.85 -15.65 8.84
C ALA A 120 -14.50 -16.24 7.56
N THR A 121 -14.62 -15.45 6.50
CA THR A 121 -15.13 -15.91 5.20
C THR A 121 -14.13 -16.87 4.53
N LEU A 122 -12.84 -16.56 4.58
CA LEU A 122 -11.77 -17.43 4.08
C LEU A 122 -11.67 -18.73 4.88
N ASP A 123 -11.77 -18.67 6.22
CA ASP A 123 -11.80 -19.85 7.09
C ASP A 123 -13.01 -20.75 6.78
N SER A 124 -14.18 -20.14 6.53
CA SER A 124 -15.38 -20.87 6.12
C SER A 124 -15.20 -21.55 4.75
N ALA A 125 -14.51 -20.89 3.81
CA ALA A 125 -14.15 -21.49 2.52
C ALA A 125 -13.18 -22.66 2.69
N GLN A 126 -12.16 -22.53 3.54
CA GLN A 126 -11.23 -23.60 3.84
C GLN A 126 -11.94 -24.79 4.50
N ALA A 127 -12.83 -24.54 5.47
CA ALA A 127 -13.63 -25.57 6.11
C ALA A 127 -14.50 -26.31 5.09
N PHE A 128 -15.15 -25.60 4.18
CA PHE A 128 -15.93 -26.20 3.09
C PHE A 128 -15.07 -27.09 2.19
N LEU A 129 -13.91 -26.61 1.76
CA LEU A 129 -13.00 -27.34 0.87
C LEU A 129 -12.38 -28.57 1.55
N SER A 130 -12.15 -28.52 2.87
CA SER A 130 -11.67 -29.68 3.64
C SER A 130 -12.69 -30.82 3.68
N GLN A 131 -13.99 -30.48 3.74
CA GLN A 131 -15.09 -31.46 3.71
C GLN A 131 -15.37 -31.97 2.29
N HIS A 132 -14.97 -31.20 1.27
CA HIS A 132 -15.15 -31.52 -0.14
C HIS A 132 -13.85 -31.35 -0.94
N PRO A 133 -12.86 -32.23 -0.75
CA PRO A 133 -11.58 -32.15 -1.46
C PRO A 133 -11.77 -32.17 -2.98
N LEU A 134 -10.96 -31.37 -3.66
CA LEU A 134 -10.92 -31.35 -5.12
C LEU A 134 -10.39 -32.71 -5.62
N GLU A 135 -11.22 -33.46 -6.34
CA GLU A 135 -10.77 -34.70 -7.00
C GLU A 135 -10.03 -34.35 -8.30
N GLY A 136 -8.90 -35.02 -8.55
CA GLY A 136 -8.09 -34.86 -9.75
C GLY A 136 -8.88 -35.13 -11.03
N ALA A 137 -8.57 -34.37 -12.08
CA ALA A 137 -9.25 -34.40 -13.37
C ALA A 137 -8.95 -35.70 -14.16
N GLU A 138 -9.56 -36.83 -13.78
CA GLU A 138 -9.61 -38.01 -14.64
C GLU A 138 -10.93 -38.73 -14.46
N GLU A 139 -11.84 -38.59 -15.43
CA GLU A 139 -12.90 -39.55 -15.79
C GLU A 139 -13.56 -39.02 -17.08
N PRO A 140 -13.56 -39.78 -18.20
CA PRO A 140 -14.02 -39.28 -19.48
C PRO A 140 -15.51 -38.92 -19.48
N ALA A 141 -15.79 -37.80 -20.14
CA ALA A 141 -17.08 -37.13 -20.18
C ALA A 141 -18.04 -37.83 -21.15
N GLN A 142 -18.81 -38.80 -20.65
CA GLN A 142 -20.04 -39.23 -21.32
C GLN A 142 -21.16 -39.37 -20.28
N ASN A 143 -22.10 -38.41 -20.31
CA ASN A 143 -23.36 -38.34 -19.54
C ASN A 143 -23.29 -38.04 -18.02
N LYS A 144 -22.64 -36.94 -17.58
CA LYS A 144 -22.46 -36.63 -16.14
C LYS A 144 -22.88 -35.24 -15.62
N ASP A 145 -23.48 -34.37 -16.44
CA ASP A 145 -23.81 -32.98 -16.05
C ASP A 145 -24.82 -32.82 -14.89
N LEU A 146 -25.52 -33.88 -14.48
CA LEU A 146 -26.58 -33.82 -13.46
C LEU A 146 -26.25 -34.56 -12.15
N SER A 147 -25.09 -35.21 -12.04
CA SER A 147 -24.78 -35.97 -10.82
C SER A 147 -24.47 -35.02 -9.65
N PRO A 148 -25.05 -35.26 -8.45
CA PRO A 148 -24.76 -34.47 -7.25
C PRO A 148 -23.26 -34.36 -6.94
N LYS A 149 -22.47 -35.39 -7.26
CA LYS A 149 -21.01 -35.39 -7.09
C LYS A 149 -20.32 -34.32 -7.97
N HIS A 150 -20.73 -34.22 -9.24
CA HIS A 150 -20.18 -33.20 -10.15
C HIS A 150 -20.59 -31.79 -9.78
N ARG A 151 -21.81 -31.61 -9.26
CA ARG A 151 -22.29 -30.31 -8.75
C ARG A 151 -21.44 -29.83 -7.57
N ILE A 152 -21.15 -30.72 -6.61
CA ILE A 152 -20.30 -30.40 -5.46
C ILE A 152 -18.87 -30.09 -5.90
N GLN A 153 -18.30 -30.86 -6.84
CA GLN A 153 -16.94 -30.59 -7.36
C GLN A 153 -16.84 -29.26 -8.12
N ASN A 154 -17.85 -28.90 -8.93
CA ASN A 154 -17.90 -27.60 -9.59
C ASN A 154 -17.98 -26.45 -8.57
N MET A 155 -18.80 -26.62 -7.53
CA MET A 155 -18.95 -25.69 -6.42
C MET A 155 -17.62 -25.51 -5.66
N SER A 156 -16.96 -26.60 -5.29
CA SER A 156 -15.64 -26.57 -4.63
C SER A 156 -14.61 -25.83 -5.48
N ARG A 157 -14.54 -26.08 -6.80
CA ARG A 157 -13.64 -25.33 -7.70
C ARG A 157 -13.92 -23.84 -7.72
N PHE A 158 -15.20 -23.45 -7.75
CA PHE A 158 -15.59 -22.04 -7.72
C PHE A 158 -15.19 -21.38 -6.40
N ILE A 159 -15.54 -21.98 -5.26
CA ILE A 159 -15.20 -21.49 -3.93
C ILE A 159 -13.69 -21.37 -3.76
N TRP A 160 -12.93 -22.37 -4.20
CA TRP A 160 -11.46 -22.34 -4.16
C TRP A 160 -10.90 -21.16 -4.96
N LYS A 161 -11.39 -20.94 -6.20
CA LYS A 161 -10.94 -19.82 -7.03
C LYS A 161 -11.24 -18.47 -6.37
N GLN A 162 -12.46 -18.30 -5.86
CA GLN A 162 -12.89 -17.06 -5.22
C GLN A 162 -12.15 -16.79 -3.91
N ALA A 163 -11.92 -17.81 -3.07
CA ALA A 163 -11.14 -17.69 -1.85
C ALA A 163 -9.70 -17.30 -2.14
N ASN A 164 -9.06 -17.88 -3.16
CA ASN A 164 -7.70 -17.50 -3.55
C ASN A 164 -7.63 -16.04 -4.03
N VAL A 165 -8.55 -15.62 -4.90
CA VAL A 165 -8.61 -14.23 -5.37
C VAL A 165 -8.83 -13.27 -4.19
N SER A 166 -9.76 -13.59 -3.29
CA SER A 166 -10.03 -12.79 -2.08
C SER A 166 -8.79 -12.68 -1.20
N SER A 167 -8.09 -13.79 -0.97
CA SER A 167 -6.86 -13.83 -0.16
C SER A 167 -5.75 -12.99 -0.80
N GLU A 168 -5.51 -13.15 -2.11
CA GLU A 168 -4.49 -12.38 -2.83
C GLU A 168 -4.79 -10.88 -2.80
N MET A 169 -6.06 -10.50 -3.02
CA MET A 169 -6.50 -9.10 -2.95
C MET A 169 -6.35 -8.52 -1.54
N TRP A 170 -6.67 -9.28 -0.49
CA TRP A 170 -6.51 -8.84 0.90
C TRP A 170 -5.05 -8.58 1.26
N GLU A 171 -4.16 -9.51 0.95
CA GLU A 171 -2.72 -9.35 1.18
C GLU A 171 -2.14 -8.17 0.38
N ARG A 172 -2.55 -8.05 -0.89
CA ARG A 172 -2.13 -6.93 -1.76
C ARG A 172 -2.62 -5.58 -1.22
N LEU A 173 -3.88 -5.48 -0.81
CA LEU A 173 -4.41 -4.26 -0.21
C LEU A 173 -3.67 -3.89 1.08
N GLY A 174 -3.42 -4.88 1.95
CA GLY A 174 -2.65 -4.69 3.19
C GLY A 174 -1.25 -4.15 2.92
N ALA A 175 -0.50 -4.77 1.99
CA ALA A 175 0.82 -4.31 1.60
C ALA A 175 0.78 -2.87 1.04
N ARG A 176 -0.16 -2.57 0.14
CA ARG A 176 -0.33 -1.22 -0.41
C ARG A 176 -0.67 -0.18 0.65
N CYS A 177 -1.46 -0.53 1.67
CA CYS A 177 -1.77 0.39 2.78
C CYS A 177 -0.50 0.78 3.55
N ILE A 178 0.36 -0.20 3.84
CA ILE A 178 1.63 0.01 4.55
C ILE A 178 2.58 0.86 3.70
N ASP A 179 2.74 0.51 2.42
CA ASP A 179 3.61 1.25 1.50
C ASP A 179 3.14 2.70 1.34
N ARG A 180 1.83 2.91 1.22
CA ARG A 180 1.22 4.24 1.16
C ARG A 180 1.47 5.02 2.43
N HIS A 181 1.24 4.43 3.60
CA HIS A 181 1.49 5.09 4.88
C HIS A 181 2.94 5.52 5.01
N ARG A 182 3.88 4.61 4.74
CA ARG A 182 5.32 4.90 4.80
C ARG A 182 5.74 5.96 3.78
N HIS A 183 5.09 6.01 2.61
CA HIS A 183 5.33 7.07 1.64
C HIS A 183 4.86 8.44 2.15
N ILE A 184 3.67 8.51 2.76
CA ILE A 184 3.14 9.74 3.37
C ILE A 184 4.09 10.25 4.45
N GLU A 185 4.50 9.39 5.39
CA GLU A 185 5.43 9.75 6.47
C GLU A 185 6.75 10.28 5.92
N ARG A 186 7.38 9.55 5.00
CA ARG A 186 8.64 9.98 4.38
C ARG A 186 8.50 11.30 3.61
N THR A 187 7.36 11.56 2.99
CA THR A 187 7.10 12.83 2.30
C THR A 187 6.96 13.95 3.31
N LEU A 188 6.20 13.73 4.39
CA LEU A 188 6.01 14.72 5.46
C LEU A 188 7.33 15.09 6.13
N ASP A 189 8.14 14.10 6.52
CA ASP A 189 9.46 14.32 7.14
C ASP A 189 10.35 15.20 6.26
N LYS A 190 10.41 14.91 4.95
CA LYS A 190 11.23 15.68 4.00
C LYS A 190 10.71 17.10 3.79
N LEU A 191 9.39 17.30 3.77
CA LEU A 191 8.80 18.63 3.65
C LEU A 191 9.07 19.47 4.90
N LEU A 192 8.98 18.86 6.08
CA LEU A 192 9.31 19.51 7.36
C LEU A 192 10.81 19.85 7.43
N GLU A 193 11.69 18.94 7.02
CA GLU A 193 13.13 19.17 6.96
C GLU A 193 13.47 20.29 5.96
N LEU A 194 12.81 20.30 4.79
CA LEU A 194 12.98 21.35 3.80
C LEU A 194 12.51 22.70 4.34
N GLN A 195 11.34 22.77 4.98
CA GLN A 195 10.81 24.00 5.58
C GLN A 195 11.76 24.54 6.66
N GLY A 196 12.17 23.70 7.60
CA GLY A 196 13.13 24.08 8.65
C GLY A 196 14.46 24.54 8.07
N GLY A 197 14.99 23.83 7.06
CA GLY A 197 16.20 24.23 6.35
C GLY A 197 16.07 25.58 5.65
N MET A 198 14.95 25.83 4.96
CA MET A 198 14.68 27.13 4.34
C MET A 198 14.61 28.27 5.36
N GLU A 199 13.97 28.04 6.52
CA GLU A 199 13.90 29.03 7.61
C GLU A 199 15.28 29.34 8.19
N GLU A 200 16.10 28.31 8.47
CA GLU A 200 17.46 28.47 8.97
C GLU A 200 18.34 29.25 8.00
N ILE A 201 18.25 28.91 6.70
CA ILE A 201 19.00 29.61 5.65
C ILE A 201 18.50 31.05 5.51
N GLY A 202 17.20 31.28 5.54
CA GLY A 202 16.61 32.62 5.49
C GLY A 202 17.07 33.52 6.64
N LEU A 203 17.16 32.97 7.85
CA LEU A 203 17.69 33.67 9.01
C LEU A 203 19.18 33.98 8.84
N ALA A 204 19.99 33.00 8.44
CA ALA A 204 21.42 33.18 8.23
C ALA A 204 21.74 34.20 7.13
N LEU A 205 20.99 34.16 6.01
CA LEU A 205 21.11 35.15 4.94
C LEU A 205 20.77 36.55 5.42
N SER A 206 19.71 36.71 6.22
CA SER A 206 19.31 38.01 6.76
C SER A 206 20.38 38.60 7.69
N GLN A 207 21.00 37.76 8.53
CA GLN A 207 22.13 38.17 9.37
C GLN A 207 23.36 38.56 8.54
N ALA A 208 23.67 37.77 7.51
CA ALA A 208 24.79 38.02 6.61
C ALA A 208 24.60 39.30 5.78
N GLU A 209 23.39 39.57 5.32
CA GLU A 209 23.02 40.80 4.62
C GLU A 209 23.17 42.02 5.54
N ALA A 210 22.81 41.91 6.83
CA ALA A 210 23.03 42.98 7.81
C ALA A 210 24.53 43.25 8.06
N VAL A 211 25.37 42.21 8.12
CA VAL A 211 26.83 42.37 8.19
C VAL A 211 27.34 43.09 6.93
N ARG A 212 26.88 42.70 5.75
CA ARG A 212 27.22 43.36 4.49
C ARG A 212 26.82 44.84 4.48
N GLU A 213 25.64 45.18 4.98
CA GLU A 213 25.16 46.56 5.07
C GLU A 213 25.99 47.44 6.01
N SER A 214 26.66 46.83 7.00
CA SER A 214 27.56 47.55 7.91
C SER A 214 28.94 47.87 7.32
N TRP A 215 29.27 47.38 6.12
CA TRP A 215 30.58 47.59 5.52
C TRP A 215 30.78 49.03 5.04
N GLU A 216 31.83 49.67 5.56
CA GLU A 216 32.28 50.98 5.07
C GLU A 216 32.82 50.87 3.62
N PRO A 217 32.58 51.87 2.75
CA PRO A 217 33.19 51.90 1.42
C PRO A 217 34.73 51.75 1.50
N VAL A 218 35.34 51.01 0.58
CA VAL A 218 36.80 50.74 0.64
C VAL A 218 37.62 52.04 0.66
N GLY A 219 37.19 53.07 -0.06
CA GLY A 219 37.87 54.39 -0.06
C GLY A 219 37.91 55.08 1.31
N ASP A 220 36.97 54.78 2.21
CA ASP A 220 36.89 55.43 3.51
C ASP A 220 37.76 54.77 4.59
N LEU A 221 38.31 53.60 4.29
CA LEU A 221 39.16 52.81 5.18
C LEU A 221 40.56 53.41 5.32
N PHE A 222 41.21 53.11 6.44
CA PHE A 222 42.62 53.41 6.64
C PHE A 222 43.49 52.34 5.97
N ILE A 223 44.59 52.77 5.36
CA ILE A 223 45.53 51.88 4.66
C ILE A 223 46.05 50.78 5.61
N ASP A 224 46.36 51.14 6.85
CA ASP A 224 46.93 50.23 7.85
C ASP A 224 45.92 49.17 8.33
N SER A 225 44.60 49.39 8.18
CA SER A 225 43.55 48.44 8.57
C SER A 225 43.08 47.52 7.43
N LEU A 226 43.55 47.74 6.20
CA LEU A 226 43.12 46.96 5.03
C LEU A 226 43.33 45.45 5.20
N GLN A 227 44.46 45.03 5.76
CA GLN A 227 44.77 43.61 5.99
C GLN A 227 43.76 42.98 6.95
N GLU A 228 43.39 43.68 8.03
CA GLU A 228 42.39 43.23 8.99
C GLU A 228 41.02 43.07 8.32
N HIS A 229 40.59 44.03 7.49
CA HIS A 229 39.34 43.91 6.74
C HIS A 229 39.34 42.76 5.73
N ILE A 230 40.48 42.47 5.08
CA ILE A 230 40.62 41.30 4.18
C ILE A 230 40.44 40.01 4.98
N GLU A 231 41.09 39.88 6.14
CA GLU A 231 40.99 38.71 7.00
C GLU A 231 39.57 38.52 7.55
N SER A 232 38.95 39.60 8.04
CA SER A 232 37.56 39.59 8.51
C SER A 232 36.58 39.18 7.41
N THR A 233 36.73 39.71 6.19
CA THR A 233 35.85 39.35 5.06
C THR A 233 36.06 37.89 4.62
N LYS A 234 37.28 37.35 4.74
CA LYS A 234 37.54 35.92 4.48
C LYS A 234 36.89 35.03 5.54
N MET A 235 37.04 35.37 6.82
CA MET A 235 36.38 34.65 7.91
C MET A 235 34.86 34.66 7.74
N PHE A 236 34.27 35.81 7.42
CA PHE A 236 32.85 35.93 7.11
C PHE A 236 32.43 35.02 5.95
N LYS A 237 33.23 34.94 4.87
CA LYS A 237 32.97 34.01 3.77
C LYS A 237 33.00 32.55 4.21
N GLU A 238 33.88 32.18 5.12
CA GLU A 238 33.99 30.82 5.67
C GLU A 238 32.79 30.47 6.56
N GLU A 239 32.32 31.39 7.39
CA GLU A 239 31.13 31.22 8.25
C GLU A 239 29.86 30.92 7.43
N LEU A 240 29.75 31.51 6.24
CA LEU A 240 28.67 31.24 5.28
C LEU A 240 28.77 29.87 4.60
N GLY A 241 29.76 29.04 4.94
CA GLY A 241 29.80 27.64 4.54
C GLY A 241 28.54 26.88 4.97
N THR A 242 27.98 27.23 6.13
CA THR A 242 26.72 26.66 6.64
C THR A 242 25.53 26.93 5.71
N VAL A 243 25.40 28.16 5.21
CA VAL A 243 24.37 28.55 4.21
C VAL A 243 24.53 27.75 2.91
N LYS A 244 25.78 27.59 2.45
CA LYS A 244 26.07 26.80 1.25
C LYS A 244 25.63 25.34 1.40
N ASP A 245 25.92 24.73 2.53
CA ASP A 245 25.57 23.33 2.77
C ASP A 245 24.07 23.15 3.01
N GLY A 246 23.42 24.10 3.69
CA GLY A 246 21.96 24.16 3.79
C GLY A 246 21.27 24.26 2.44
N MET A 247 21.77 25.12 1.54
CA MET A 247 21.22 25.26 0.18
C MET A 247 21.29 23.94 -0.60
N LYS A 248 22.42 23.21 -0.52
CA LYS A 248 22.54 21.89 -1.15
C LYS A 248 21.57 20.88 -0.56
N LEU A 249 21.42 20.84 0.77
CA LEU A 249 20.48 19.94 1.42
C LEU A 249 19.04 20.22 0.96
N ALA A 250 18.67 21.49 0.87
CA ALA A 250 17.35 21.91 0.39
C ALA A 250 17.12 21.50 -1.08
N ASP A 251 18.11 21.69 -1.95
CA ASP A 251 18.05 21.24 -3.35
C ASP A 251 17.94 19.70 -3.46
N ASP A 252 18.71 18.96 -2.65
CA ASP A 252 18.69 17.50 -2.59
C ASP A 252 17.32 16.98 -2.11
N LEU A 253 16.73 17.60 -1.09
CA LEU A 253 15.39 17.28 -0.60
C LEU A 253 14.32 17.55 -1.67
N ALA A 254 14.37 18.71 -2.32
CA ALA A 254 13.46 19.05 -3.42
C ALA A 254 13.58 18.04 -4.58
N HIS A 255 14.80 17.64 -4.94
CA HIS A 255 15.03 16.65 -5.98
C HIS A 255 14.51 15.25 -5.58
N GLN A 256 14.73 14.83 -4.34
CA GLN A 256 14.22 13.55 -3.84
C GLN A 256 12.69 13.50 -3.78
N LEU A 257 12.03 14.62 -3.45
CA LEU A 257 10.58 14.75 -3.51
C LEU A 257 10.09 14.60 -4.95
N ALA A 258 10.74 15.26 -5.92
CA ALA A 258 10.40 15.15 -7.34
C ALA A 258 10.56 13.71 -7.88
N ILE A 259 11.63 12.99 -7.51
CA ILE A 259 11.80 11.56 -7.86
C ILE A 259 10.65 10.71 -7.31
N SER A 260 10.10 11.09 -6.16
CA SER A 260 9.00 10.39 -5.49
C SER A 260 7.62 10.84 -6.00
N ASP A 261 7.56 11.56 -7.13
CA ASP A 261 6.33 12.13 -7.73
C ASP A 261 5.59 13.11 -6.80
N VAL A 262 6.36 13.81 -5.94
CA VAL A 262 5.86 14.89 -5.08
C VAL A 262 6.47 16.20 -5.57
N HIS A 263 5.64 17.02 -6.21
CA HIS A 263 6.05 18.33 -6.69
C HIS A 263 5.81 19.36 -5.60
N LEU A 264 6.83 20.16 -5.26
CA LEU A 264 6.70 21.25 -4.29
C LEU A 264 5.54 22.17 -4.67
N SER A 265 4.86 22.70 -3.65
CA SER A 265 3.88 23.75 -3.85
C SER A 265 4.53 24.97 -4.51
N THR A 266 3.72 25.78 -5.19
CA THR A 266 4.20 27.01 -5.84
C THR A 266 4.88 27.95 -4.83
N GLU A 267 4.35 28.03 -3.61
CA GLU A 267 4.92 28.83 -2.53
C GLU A 267 6.30 28.32 -2.10
N ASN A 268 6.44 27.01 -1.82
CA ASN A 268 7.71 26.41 -1.43
C ASN A 268 8.77 26.54 -2.52
N SER A 269 8.38 26.34 -3.78
CA SER A 269 9.29 26.51 -4.93
C SER A 269 9.77 27.95 -5.05
N GLN A 270 8.87 28.94 -4.92
CA GLN A 270 9.24 30.35 -4.99
C GLN A 270 10.14 30.76 -3.84
N HIS A 271 9.88 30.27 -2.63
CA HIS A 271 10.72 30.58 -1.47
C HIS A 271 12.14 30.03 -1.62
N LEU A 272 12.27 28.78 -2.09
CA LEU A 272 13.58 28.18 -2.39
C LEU A 272 14.34 28.97 -3.46
N GLU A 273 13.65 29.39 -4.53
CA GLU A 273 14.24 30.22 -5.59
C GLU A 273 14.70 31.59 -5.07
N GLU A 274 13.90 32.23 -4.21
CA GLU A 274 14.23 33.51 -3.58
C GLU A 274 15.50 33.40 -2.72
N LEU A 275 15.56 32.38 -1.86
CA LEU A 275 16.74 32.12 -1.02
C LEU A 275 17.99 31.85 -1.88
N GLY A 276 17.84 31.05 -2.95
CA GLY A 276 18.90 30.77 -3.90
C GLY A 276 19.40 32.03 -4.63
N PHE A 277 18.49 32.97 -4.95
CA PHE A 277 18.86 34.26 -5.54
C PHE A 277 19.62 35.15 -4.54
N ARG A 278 19.08 35.33 -3.32
CA ARG A 278 19.73 36.10 -2.25
C ARG A 278 21.13 35.58 -1.94
N TRP A 279 21.28 34.27 -1.85
CA TRP A 279 22.57 33.61 -1.66
C TRP A 279 23.58 33.96 -2.76
N LYS A 280 23.19 33.85 -4.03
CA LYS A 280 24.06 34.20 -5.17
C LYS A 280 24.50 35.67 -5.13
N VAL A 281 23.57 36.59 -4.86
CA VAL A 281 23.87 38.02 -4.75
C VAL A 281 24.87 38.28 -3.62
N LEU A 282 24.66 37.66 -2.45
CA LEU A 282 25.56 37.79 -1.31
C LEU A 282 26.96 37.26 -1.64
N GLN A 283 27.06 36.08 -2.26
CA GLN A 283 28.33 35.50 -2.69
C GLN A 283 29.11 36.43 -3.64
N THR A 284 28.46 36.94 -4.68
CA THR A 284 29.08 37.88 -5.62
C THR A 284 29.55 39.14 -4.90
N THR A 285 28.73 39.70 -4.01
CA THR A 285 29.08 40.93 -3.26
C THR A 285 30.30 40.74 -2.36
N ILE A 286 30.43 39.58 -1.70
CA ILE A 286 31.59 39.26 -0.86
C ILE A 286 32.86 39.12 -1.71
N GLU A 287 32.75 38.49 -2.88
CA GLU A 287 33.88 38.32 -3.80
C GLU A 287 34.35 39.66 -4.38
N GLU A 288 33.42 40.53 -4.74
CA GLU A 288 33.73 41.90 -5.17
C GLU A 288 34.38 42.71 -4.04
N ARG A 289 33.88 42.62 -2.81
CA ARG A 289 34.47 43.30 -1.65
C ARG A 289 35.90 42.83 -1.39
N LEU A 290 36.14 41.52 -1.39
CA LEU A 290 37.47 40.94 -1.23
C LEU A 290 38.43 41.44 -2.31
N LYS A 291 37.97 41.48 -3.56
CA LYS A 291 38.78 41.98 -4.68
C LYS A 291 39.14 43.45 -4.50
N GLN A 292 38.17 44.30 -4.16
CA GLN A 292 38.41 45.74 -3.92
C GLN A 292 39.39 45.98 -2.78
N LEU A 293 39.25 45.26 -1.66
CA LEU A 293 40.18 45.35 -0.53
C LEU A 293 41.59 44.89 -0.89
N GLN A 294 41.72 43.79 -1.66
CA GLN A 294 43.01 43.28 -2.12
C GLN A 294 43.70 44.20 -3.12
N ASP A 295 42.94 44.78 -4.05
CA ASP A 295 43.45 45.77 -5.00
C ASP A 295 43.93 47.02 -4.24
N ALA A 296 43.13 47.54 -3.30
CA ALA A 296 43.53 48.66 -2.44
C ALA A 296 44.79 48.34 -1.59
N HIS A 297 44.87 47.14 -1.02
CA HIS A 297 46.03 46.74 -0.22
C HIS A 297 47.30 46.59 -1.08
N ARG A 298 47.17 46.11 -2.33
CA ARG A 298 48.29 46.06 -3.28
C ARG A 298 48.78 47.46 -3.66
N ASP A 299 47.84 48.36 -3.92
CA ASP A 299 48.14 49.67 -4.52
C ASP A 299 48.60 50.69 -3.46
N PHE A 300 48.16 50.57 -2.21
CA PHE A 300 48.47 51.50 -1.12
C PHE A 300 49.22 50.90 0.07
N GLY A 301 49.37 49.57 0.14
CA GLY A 301 50.02 48.90 1.26
C GLY A 301 51.55 49.14 1.34
N PRO A 302 52.21 48.67 2.41
CA PRO A 302 53.60 49.02 2.74
C PRO A 302 54.66 48.71 1.66
N GLY A 303 54.34 47.84 0.71
CA GLY A 303 55.19 47.49 -0.44
C GLY A 303 54.94 48.32 -1.70
N SER A 304 54.00 49.27 -1.70
CA SER A 304 53.60 50.02 -2.89
C SER A 304 54.38 51.33 -3.07
N GLN A 305 54.51 51.79 -4.32
CA GLN A 305 55.14 53.08 -4.63
C GLN A 305 54.33 54.28 -4.11
N HIS A 306 53.00 54.14 -4.01
CA HIS A 306 52.10 55.18 -3.49
C HIS A 306 52.21 55.34 -1.96
N PHE A 307 52.52 54.27 -1.23
CA PHE A 307 52.75 54.32 0.22
C PHE A 307 53.92 55.24 0.58
N LEU A 308 54.97 55.28 -0.25
CA LEU A 308 56.15 56.10 -0.01
C LEU A 308 55.92 57.60 -0.22
N SER A 309 54.84 58.02 -0.90
CA SER A 309 54.50 59.44 -1.10
C SER A 309 53.52 60.00 -0.06
N SER A 310 52.78 59.14 0.64
CA SER A 310 51.68 59.52 1.55
C SER A 310 52.00 59.18 3.02
N LYS A 311 53.10 59.69 3.56
CA LYS A 311 53.45 59.50 4.99
C LYS A 311 52.71 60.50 5.89
N SER A 312 51.42 60.28 6.13
CA SER A 312 50.69 60.79 7.31
C SER A 312 49.20 60.41 7.29
N ASN A 313 48.76 59.41 8.05
CA ASN A 313 47.35 59.11 8.39
C ASN A 313 46.31 59.37 7.26
N SER A 314 46.62 58.96 6.04
CA SER A 314 45.78 59.26 4.88
C SER A 314 44.79 58.12 4.66
N LYS A 315 43.49 58.46 4.56
CA LYS A 315 42.48 57.59 3.98
C LYS A 315 42.78 57.32 2.50
N ILE A 316 42.15 56.29 1.94
CA ILE A 316 42.24 55.92 0.52
C ILE A 316 41.42 56.92 -0.30
N VAL A 317 41.92 58.15 -0.45
CA VAL A 317 41.34 59.20 -1.32
C VAL A 317 41.98 59.14 -2.69
#